data_AF-A0A7X3TQR8-F1
#
_entry.id   AF-A0A7X3TQR8-F1
#
_cell.length_a   1.000
_cell.length_b   1.000
_cell.length_c   1.000
_cell.angle_alpha   90.00
_cell.angle_beta   90.00
_cell.angle_gamma   90.00
#
_symmetry.space_group_name_H-M   'P 1'
#
loop_
_entity.id
_entity.type
_entity.pdbx_description
1 polymer ?
#
loop_
_entity_poly.entity_id
_entity_poly.type
_entity_poly.pdbx_seq_one_letter_code
_entity_poly.pdbx_strand_id
1 'polypeptide(L)' 'TIGLASRACTAFARASVNIEMINQGSSEVSMMFGIAAADIPAAVRSLYGEFFASSG' A
#
# COMPACT_ATOMS: atom_id res chain seq x y z
N THR A 1 5.18 -10.80 -8.23
CA THR A 1 5.15 -9.91 -9.42
C THR A 1 6.02 -8.69 -9.21
N ILE A 2 6.90 -8.39 -10.17
CA ILE A 2 7.73 -7.17 -10.14
C ILE A 2 6.83 -5.93 -10.12
N GLY A 3 7.16 -4.96 -9.27
CA GLY A 3 6.44 -3.68 -9.18
C GLY A 3 5.33 -3.60 -8.12
N LEU A 4 5.02 -4.68 -7.41
CA LEU A 4 4.01 -4.69 -6.34
C LEU A 4 4.28 -3.63 -5.26
N ALA A 5 5.52 -3.60 -4.73
CA ALA A 5 5.92 -2.61 -3.73
C ALA A 5 5.82 -1.18 -4.26
N SER A 6 6.27 -0.94 -5.50
CA SER A 6 6.20 0.38 -6.14
C SER A 6 4.76 0.88 -6.26
N ARG A 7 3.84 0.01 -6.68
CA ARG A 7 2.41 0.34 -6.78
C ARG A 7 1.81 0.68 -5.41
N ALA A 8 2.08 -0.14 -4.39
CA ALA A 8 1.61 0.11 -3.02
C ALA A 8 2.16 1.44 -2.47
N CYS A 9 3.46 1.67 -2.57
CA CYS A 9 4.10 2.91 -2.10
C CYS A 9 3.58 4.15 -2.86
N THR A 10 3.36 4.03 -4.19
CA THR A 10 2.78 5.10 -5.00
C THR A 10 1.34 5.42 -4.59
N ALA A 11 0.54 4.39 -4.27
CA ALA A 11 -0.82 4.57 -3.78
C ALA A 11 -0.84 5.33 -2.44
N PHE A 12 0.03 4.98 -1.50
CA PHE A 12 0.17 5.71 -0.23
C PHE A 12 0.62 7.16 -0.44
N ALA A 13 1.61 7.40 -1.30
CA ALA A 13 2.07 8.75 -1.61
C ALA A 13 0.94 9.63 -2.18
N ARG A 14 0.12 9.10 -3.11
CA ARG A 14 -1.04 9.81 -3.67
C ARG A 14 -2.10 10.11 -2.62
N ALA A 15 -2.25 9.24 -1.62
CA ALA A 15 -3.19 9.41 -0.53
C ALA A 15 -2.65 10.23 0.66
N SER A 16 -1.43 10.77 0.54
CA SER A 16 -0.73 11.47 1.63
C SER A 16 -0.60 10.63 2.92
N VAL A 17 -0.45 9.30 2.77
CA VAL A 17 -0.20 8.39 3.88
C VAL A 17 1.31 8.24 4.08
N ASN A 18 1.78 8.53 5.29
CA ASN A 18 3.19 8.36 5.64
C ASN A 18 3.47 6.91 6.02
N ILE A 19 4.56 6.34 5.49
CA ILE A 19 5.03 5.00 5.83
C ILE A 19 6.10 5.12 6.91
N GLU A 20 5.83 4.58 8.10
CA GLU A 20 6.75 4.58 9.24
C GLU A 20 7.65 3.34 9.24
N MET A 21 7.15 2.22 8.68
CA MET A 21 7.87 0.95 8.64
C MET A 21 7.45 0.14 7.42
N ILE A 22 8.41 -0.60 6.86
CA ILE A 22 8.16 -1.62 5.84
C ILE A 22 8.72 -2.94 6.36
N ASN A 23 7.90 -3.98 6.35
CA ASN A 23 8.33 -5.33 6.65
C ASN A 23 7.90 -6.25 5.50
N GLN A 24 8.89 -6.73 4.75
CA GLN A 24 8.72 -7.69 3.66
C GLN A 24 9.56 -8.94 3.98
N GLY A 25 8.89 -10.09 4.11
CA GLY A 25 9.57 -11.38 4.22
C GLY A 25 10.07 -11.85 2.85
N SER A 26 10.75 -13.00 2.76
CA SER A 26 11.24 -13.51 1.45
C SER A 26 10.14 -13.90 0.45
N SER A 27 8.88 -13.86 0.86
CA SER A 27 7.74 -14.20 0.01
C SER A 27 7.25 -13.00 -0.80
N GLU A 28 6.99 -13.22 -2.08
CA GLU A 28 6.37 -12.20 -2.95
C GLU A 28 4.88 -11.96 -2.61
N VAL A 29 4.26 -12.79 -1.76
CA VAL A 29 2.83 -12.74 -1.49
C VAL A 29 2.45 -11.87 -0.28
N SER A 30 3.42 -11.40 0.52
CA SER A 30 3.12 -10.63 1.73
C SER A 30 4.10 -9.47 1.96
N MET A 31 3.54 -8.28 2.18
CA MET A 31 4.21 -7.07 2.61
C MET A 31 3.37 -6.40 3.70
N MET A 32 4.04 -5.82 4.69
CA MET A 32 3.40 -5.04 5.75
C MET A 32 3.97 -3.62 5.76
N PHE A 33 3.06 -2.67 6.01
CA PHE A 33 3.38 -1.26 6.12
C PHE A 33 2.89 -0.75 7.48
N GLY A 34 3.80 -0.25 8.29
CA GLY A 34 3.47 0.50 9.49
C GLY A 34 3.11 1.94 9.12
N ILE A 35 1.96 2.41 9.57
CA ILE A 35 1.42 3.75 9.30
C ILE A 35 0.74 4.28 10.57
N ALA A 36 0.53 5.60 10.63
CA ALA A 36 -0.24 6.21 11.70
C ALA A 36 -1.69 5.69 11.69
N ALA A 37 -2.26 5.44 12.88
CA ALA A 37 -3.62 4.91 13.02
C ALA A 37 -4.68 5.83 12.37
N ALA A 38 -4.44 7.14 12.38
CA ALA A 38 -5.32 8.13 11.75
C ALA A 38 -5.41 7.97 10.22
N ASP A 39 -4.36 7.41 9.59
CA ASP A 39 -4.26 7.27 8.13
C ASP A 39 -4.84 5.94 7.62
N ILE A 40 -5.20 5.01 8.50
CA ILE A 40 -5.72 3.68 8.14
C ILE A 40 -6.86 3.77 7.10
N PRO A 41 -7.89 4.63 7.26
CA PRO A 41 -8.97 4.70 6.28
C PRO A 41 -8.51 5.17 4.90
N ALA A 42 -7.53 6.08 4.83
CA ALA A 42 -6.96 6.55 3.57
C ALA A 42 -6.08 5.48 2.91
N ALA A 43 -5.25 4.81 3.71
CA ALA A 43 -4.37 3.73 3.29
C ALA A 43 -5.13 2.53 2.70
N VAL A 44 -6.22 2.10 3.36
CA VAL A 44 -7.04 0.98 2.86
C VAL A 44 -7.71 1.37 1.54
N ARG A 45 -8.28 2.58 1.44
CA ARG A 45 -8.92 3.06 0.21
C ARG A 45 -7.92 3.21 -0.94
N SER A 46 -6.72 3.71 -0.67
CA SER A 46 -5.70 3.90 -1.70
C SER A 46 -5.22 2.57 -2.28
N LEU A 47 -4.96 1.57 -1.43
CA LEU A 47 -4.62 0.22 -1.87
C LEU A 47 -5.78 -0.42 -2.64
N TYR A 48 -7.02 -0.26 -2.15
CA TYR A 48 -8.18 -0.79 -2.87
C TYR A 48 -8.30 -0.19 -4.28
N GLY A 49 -8.14 1.13 -4.38
CA GLY A 49 -8.12 1.85 -5.65
C GLY A 49 -7.03 1.34 -6.61
N GLU A 50 -5.81 1.17 -6.12
CA GLU A 50 -4.67 0.75 -6.95
C GLU A 50 -4.79 -0.71 -7.43
N PHE A 51 -5.33 -1.62 -6.60
CA PHE A 51 -5.31 -3.06 -6.90
C PHE A 51 -6.64 -3.63 -7.41
N PHE A 52 -7.77 -2.97 -7.13
CA PHE A 52 -9.10 -3.53 -7.41
C PHE A 52 -10.04 -2.58 -8.17
N ALA A 53 -9.77 -1.27 -8.23
CA ALA A 53 -10.66 -0.32 -8.93
C ALA A 53 -10.47 -0.26 -10.46
N SER A 54 -9.58 -1.10 -11.02
CA SER A 54 -9.45 -1.32 -12.46
C SER A 54 -10.00 -2.70 -12.83
N SER A 55 -11.32 -2.83 -12.90
CA SER A 55 -12.02 -3.94 -13.54
C SER A 55 -13.30 -3.39 -14.16
N GLY A 56 -13.12 -2.67 -15.26
CA GLY A 56 -14.14 -2.35 -16.25
C GLY A 56 -13.63 -2.80 -17.60
#